data_AF-A0A097QVT2-F1
#
_entry.id   AF-A0A097QVT2-F1
#
_cell.length_a   1.000
_cell.length_b   1.000
_cell.length_c   1.000
_cell.angle_alpha   90.00
_cell.angle_beta   90.00
_cell.angle_gamma   90.00
#
_symmetry.space_group_name_H-M   'P 1'
#
loop_
_entity.id
_entity.type
_entity.pdbx_description
1 polymer ?
#
loop_
_entity_poly.entity_id
_entity_poly.type
_entity_poly.pdbx_seq_one_letter_code
_entity_poly.pdbx_strand_id
1 'polypeptide(L)'
;MTWKIAPLLLVLVVFSAGCLVQTGGETTSPGFVLNVTYVPFKVPLNVTVIEINVSTNFVGYKSLVINDVYPAILVKAGSDVSNVSAFRLSKDVYLVVPALDEDSSEKFYSLTVWLKNGSVAIANIKFSGTPTRVIDMVVNYDVEKNGTHYVVRPIGWSLKRITLWNETFNVTVELPEPIQVANAPSVKFKNDTYVLPEVCKTTSGGVTVIYRYSIGEIHVVGPMGDAFVGKVYFPCEEIAGK
;
A
#
# COMPACT_ATOMS: atom_id res chain seq x y z
N MET A 1 -15.47 -26.23 64.91
CA MET A 1 -16.04 -26.69 63.63
C MET A 1 -15.44 -25.82 62.54
N THR A 2 -14.86 -26.46 61.53
CA THR A 2 -13.85 -25.94 60.61
C THR A 2 -14.30 -24.78 59.71
N TRP A 3 -13.45 -23.74 59.70
CA TRP A 3 -13.37 -22.66 58.72
C TRP A 3 -12.87 -23.19 57.36
N LYS A 4 -13.43 -22.71 56.24
CA LYS A 4 -12.73 -22.58 54.95
C LYS A 4 -13.25 -21.34 54.20
N ILE A 5 -12.60 -20.21 54.47
CA ILE A 5 -12.56 -19.05 53.57
C ILE A 5 -11.48 -19.37 52.55
N ALA A 6 -11.82 -19.44 51.27
CA ALA A 6 -10.85 -19.63 50.20
C ALA A 6 -10.11 -18.30 49.94
N PRO A 7 -8.77 -18.22 50.10
CA PRO A 7 -8.03 -17.04 49.71
C PRO A 7 -7.82 -17.05 48.18
N LEU A 8 -8.25 -15.96 47.55
CA LEU A 8 -7.96 -15.63 46.15
C LEU A 8 -6.43 -15.44 46.02
N LEU A 9 -5.79 -16.29 45.22
CA LEU A 9 -4.35 -16.23 44.99
C LEU A 9 -4.05 -15.09 44.01
N LEU A 10 -3.59 -13.97 44.56
CA LEU A 10 -3.08 -12.82 43.82
C LEU A 10 -1.65 -13.13 43.39
N VAL A 11 -1.48 -13.65 42.16
CA VAL A 11 -0.15 -13.88 41.58
C VAL A 11 0.36 -12.57 41.01
N LEU A 12 1.17 -11.90 41.83
CA LEU A 12 1.95 -10.73 41.50
C LEU A 12 3.31 -11.25 41.00
N VAL A 13 3.52 -11.28 39.68
CA VAL A 13 4.85 -11.51 39.10
C VAL A 13 5.36 -10.18 38.57
N VAL A 14 6.21 -9.55 39.37
CA VAL A 14 7.13 -8.50 38.93
C VAL A 14 8.46 -9.19 38.64
N PHE A 15 8.92 -9.13 37.39
CA PHE A 15 10.34 -9.26 37.08
C PHE A 15 10.82 -8.01 36.34
N SER A 16 11.84 -7.43 36.95
CA SER A 16 12.62 -6.27 36.57
C SER A 16 13.39 -6.45 35.25
N ALA A 17 13.71 -5.29 34.66
CA ALA A 17 14.68 -5.02 33.59
C ALA A 17 15.67 -6.15 33.21
N GLY A 18 15.70 -6.44 31.91
CA GLY A 18 16.80 -7.10 31.23
C GLY A 18 16.85 -6.66 29.78
N CYS A 19 17.73 -5.73 29.45
CA CYS A 19 18.22 -5.59 28.08
C CYS A 19 18.83 -6.93 27.65
N LEU A 20 18.29 -7.51 26.58
CA LEU A 20 19.01 -8.49 25.77
C LEU A 20 18.90 -8.01 24.32
N VAL A 21 19.88 -7.20 23.95
CA VAL A 21 20.33 -7.10 22.56
C VAL A 21 20.78 -8.50 22.18
N GLN A 22 20.04 -9.15 21.30
CA GLN A 22 20.53 -10.27 20.53
C GLN A 22 20.34 -9.93 19.05
N THR A 23 21.39 -9.34 18.50
CA THR A 23 21.67 -9.25 17.08
C THR A 23 21.80 -10.65 16.49
N GLY A 24 21.16 -10.88 15.34
CA GLY A 24 21.51 -11.95 14.41
C GLY A 24 20.62 -13.19 14.50
N GLY A 25 19.59 -13.23 13.67
CA GLY A 25 18.85 -14.42 13.30
C GLY A 25 18.01 -14.07 12.08
N GLU A 26 18.45 -14.53 10.91
CA GLU A 26 17.85 -14.31 9.60
C GLU A 26 16.33 -14.14 9.66
N THR A 27 15.84 -12.94 9.36
CA THR A 27 14.45 -12.77 8.94
C THR A 27 14.33 -13.51 7.61
N THR A 28 14.05 -14.81 7.68
CA THR A 28 13.41 -15.50 6.59
C THR A 28 12.13 -14.72 6.32
N SER A 29 12.13 -13.94 5.24
CA SER A 29 10.93 -13.29 4.75
C SER A 29 9.81 -14.33 4.78
N PRO A 30 8.68 -14.08 5.46
CA PRO A 30 7.57 -15.01 5.43
C PRO A 30 7.23 -15.26 3.96
N GLY A 31 7.30 -16.53 3.53
CA GLY A 31 7.00 -16.89 2.15
C GLY A 31 5.61 -16.40 1.76
N PHE A 32 5.43 -16.03 0.50
CA PHE A 32 4.13 -15.58 0.00
C PHE A 32 3.09 -16.71 0.09
N VAL A 33 1.94 -16.42 0.69
CA VAL A 33 0.81 -17.35 0.78
C VAL A 33 -0.43 -16.69 0.18
N LEU A 34 -1.09 -17.40 -0.73
CA LEU A 34 -2.36 -17.01 -1.33
C LEU A 34 -3.37 -18.16 -1.18
N ASN A 35 -4.50 -17.86 -0.55
CA ASN A 35 -5.62 -18.77 -0.42
C ASN A 35 -6.87 -18.17 -1.04
N VAL A 36 -7.56 -18.96 -1.88
CA VAL A 36 -8.81 -18.55 -2.52
C VAL A 36 -9.87 -19.58 -2.21
N THR A 37 -10.90 -19.17 -1.48
CA THR A 37 -12.04 -20.02 -1.13
C THR A 37 -13.31 -19.52 -1.82
N TYR A 38 -14.28 -20.41 -1.98
CA TYR A 38 -15.50 -20.14 -2.74
C TYR A 38 -16.73 -20.61 -1.99
N VAL A 39 -17.81 -19.84 -2.09
CA VAL A 39 -19.12 -20.20 -1.53
C VAL A 39 -20.21 -19.83 -2.55
N PRO A 40 -21.20 -20.71 -2.83
CA PRO A 40 -21.36 -22.07 -2.29
C PRO A 40 -20.57 -23.14 -3.06
N PHE A 41 -20.06 -22.83 -4.25
CA PHE A 41 -19.32 -23.77 -5.10
C PHE A 41 -18.06 -23.12 -5.67
N LYS A 42 -17.11 -23.96 -6.10
CA LYS A 42 -15.87 -23.52 -6.73
C LYS A 42 -16.16 -22.88 -8.10
N VAL A 43 -15.56 -21.74 -8.36
CA VAL A 43 -15.60 -21.07 -9.67
C VAL A 43 -14.23 -21.05 -10.34
N PRO A 44 -14.15 -21.05 -11.68
CA PRO A 44 -12.87 -21.08 -12.39
C PRO A 44 -12.24 -19.69 -12.43
N LEU A 45 -11.70 -19.22 -11.30
CA LEU A 45 -10.88 -18.02 -11.24
C LEU A 45 -9.40 -18.39 -11.04
N ASN A 46 -8.52 -17.74 -11.80
CA ASN A 46 -7.08 -17.79 -11.58
C ASN A 46 -6.63 -16.43 -11.01
N VAL A 47 -6.10 -16.44 -9.79
CA VAL A 47 -5.75 -15.24 -9.04
C VAL A 47 -4.23 -15.11 -8.99
N THR A 48 -3.72 -13.93 -9.32
CA THR A 48 -2.30 -13.57 -9.18
C THR A 48 -2.20 -12.25 -8.43
N VAL A 49 -1.40 -12.23 -7.36
CA VAL A 49 -1.06 -11.00 -6.66
C VAL A 49 0.32 -10.55 -7.14
N ILE A 50 0.45 -9.25 -7.36
CA ILE A 50 1.71 -8.60 -7.71
C ILE A 50 1.97 -7.49 -6.71
N GLU A 51 3.24 -7.16 -6.54
CA GLU A 51 3.69 -6.02 -5.77
C GLU A 51 4.12 -4.91 -6.75
N ILE A 52 3.61 -3.70 -6.54
CA ILE A 52 4.04 -2.51 -7.28
C ILE A 52 4.82 -1.64 -6.30
N ASN A 53 6.14 -1.61 -6.49
CA ASN A 53 7.06 -0.77 -5.73
C ASN A 53 7.24 0.55 -6.46
N VAL A 54 6.93 1.65 -5.81
CA VAL A 54 7.06 2.99 -6.39
C VAL A 54 8.13 3.75 -5.65
N SER A 55 9.27 3.94 -6.32
CA SER A 55 10.35 4.79 -5.86
C SER A 55 10.11 6.22 -6.36
N THR A 56 9.72 7.10 -5.44
CA THR A 56 9.44 8.50 -5.73
C THR A 56 10.64 9.36 -5.38
N ASN A 57 11.27 9.91 -6.42
CA ASN A 57 12.42 10.79 -6.33
C ASN A 57 11.96 12.25 -6.39
N PHE A 58 12.17 13.00 -5.32
CA PHE A 58 12.08 14.45 -5.33
C PHE A 58 13.47 15.00 -5.62
N VAL A 59 13.58 15.92 -6.58
CA VAL A 59 14.81 16.57 -7.06
C VAL A 59 14.62 18.08 -6.95
N GLY A 60 15.69 18.85 -6.77
CA GLY A 60 15.64 20.31 -6.67
C GLY A 60 16.01 20.81 -5.28
N TYR A 61 15.12 21.57 -4.63
CA TYR A 61 15.35 22.19 -3.31
C TYR A 61 15.84 21.18 -2.25
N LYS A 62 15.42 19.92 -2.37
CA LYS A 62 16.05 18.76 -1.74
C LYS A 62 15.92 17.52 -2.61
N SER A 63 16.94 16.67 -2.56
CA SER A 63 16.87 15.30 -3.09
C SER A 63 16.37 14.35 -2.01
N LEU A 64 15.26 13.66 -2.25
CA LEU A 64 14.68 12.66 -1.35
C LEU A 64 14.11 11.51 -2.17
N VAL A 65 14.23 10.29 -1.66
CA VAL A 65 13.63 9.09 -2.26
C VAL A 65 12.70 8.45 -1.25
N ILE A 66 11.45 8.22 -1.64
CA ILE A 66 10.44 7.49 -0.86
C ILE A 66 10.08 6.23 -1.62
N ASN A 67 9.95 5.11 -0.93
CA ASN A 67 9.51 3.87 -1.53
C ASN A 67 8.17 3.47 -0.91
N ASP A 68 7.14 3.44 -1.73
CA ASP A 68 5.81 2.96 -1.37
C ASP A 68 5.54 1.62 -2.06
N VAL A 69 4.76 0.75 -1.39
CA VAL A 69 4.48 -0.60 -1.85
C VAL A 69 2.98 -0.82 -1.93
N TYR A 70 2.49 -1.22 -3.10
CA TYR A 70 1.06 -1.48 -3.31
C TYR A 70 0.84 -2.90 -3.84
N PRO A 71 0.07 -3.74 -3.13
CA PRO A 71 -0.37 -5.02 -3.67
C PRO A 71 -1.49 -4.81 -4.69
N ALA A 72 -1.38 -5.44 -5.85
CA ALA A 72 -2.42 -5.47 -6.88
C ALA A 72 -2.85 -6.93 -7.13
N ILE A 73 -4.15 -7.19 -7.07
CA ILE A 73 -4.71 -8.54 -7.26
C ILE A 73 -5.38 -8.60 -8.62
N LEU A 74 -4.80 -9.39 -9.52
CA LEU A 74 -5.38 -9.66 -10.82
C LEU A 74 -6.11 -11.01 -10.81
N VAL A 75 -7.30 -11.02 -11.42
CA VAL A 75 -8.16 -12.19 -11.51
C VAL A 75 -8.46 -12.45 -12.98
N LYS A 76 -8.03 -13.61 -13.48
CA LYS A 76 -8.44 -14.15 -14.78
C LYS A 76 -9.67 -15.03 -14.59
N ALA A 77 -10.78 -14.61 -15.17
CA ALA A 77 -12.02 -15.35 -15.16
C ALA A 77 -12.00 -16.46 -16.24
N GLY A 78 -12.52 -17.63 -15.88
CA GLY A 78 -12.70 -18.76 -16.79
C GLY A 78 -13.92 -18.59 -17.70
N SER A 79 -14.10 -19.54 -18.63
CA SER A 79 -15.15 -19.49 -19.66
C SER A 79 -16.57 -19.38 -19.13
N ASP A 80 -16.83 -19.89 -17.93
CA ASP A 80 -18.18 -20.01 -17.37
C ASP A 80 -18.58 -18.79 -16.52
N VAL A 81 -17.64 -17.88 -16.28
CA VAL A 81 -17.85 -16.63 -15.55
C VAL A 81 -18.32 -15.56 -16.53
N SER A 82 -19.39 -14.85 -16.18
CA SER A 82 -19.88 -13.71 -16.93
C SER A 82 -19.24 -12.40 -16.46
N ASN A 83 -19.09 -12.23 -15.13
CA ASN A 83 -18.54 -11.02 -14.53
C ASN A 83 -17.98 -11.28 -13.12
N VAL A 84 -17.13 -10.38 -12.65
CA VAL A 84 -16.58 -10.35 -11.28
C VAL A 84 -16.76 -8.93 -10.73
N SER A 85 -17.03 -8.77 -9.43
CA SER A 85 -17.18 -7.47 -8.77
C SER A 85 -15.82 -6.80 -8.54
N ALA A 86 -15.14 -6.49 -9.64
CA ALA A 86 -13.80 -5.94 -9.71
C ALA A 86 -13.66 -5.11 -10.99
N PHE A 87 -12.57 -4.34 -11.13
CA PHE A 87 -12.38 -3.46 -12.28
C PHE A 87 -11.89 -4.25 -13.47
N ARG A 88 -12.65 -4.23 -14.56
CA ARG A 88 -12.31 -4.99 -15.76
C ARG A 88 -11.17 -4.31 -16.52
N LEU A 89 -10.07 -5.01 -16.72
CA LEU A 89 -8.91 -4.55 -17.49
C LEU A 89 -8.91 -5.10 -18.92
N SER A 90 -9.46 -6.28 -19.14
CA SER A 90 -9.57 -6.92 -20.45
C SER A 90 -10.85 -7.76 -20.57
N LYS A 91 -10.92 -8.64 -21.57
CA LYS A 91 -12.10 -9.47 -21.83
C LYS A 91 -12.47 -10.31 -20.60
N ASP A 92 -11.51 -10.80 -19.85
CA ASP A 92 -11.74 -11.65 -18.69
C ASP A 92 -10.69 -11.48 -17.59
N VAL A 93 -9.87 -10.43 -17.66
CA VAL A 93 -9.01 -10.01 -16.56
C VAL A 93 -9.62 -8.84 -15.80
N TYR A 94 -9.59 -8.95 -14.47
CA TYR A 94 -10.09 -7.95 -13.54
C TYR A 94 -9.00 -7.59 -12.51
N LEU A 95 -9.00 -6.35 -12.05
CA LEU A 95 -8.21 -5.87 -10.92
C LEU A 95 -9.10 -5.67 -9.70
N VAL A 96 -8.72 -6.27 -8.58
CA VAL A 96 -9.31 -5.96 -7.27
C VAL A 96 -8.54 -4.78 -6.69
N VAL A 97 -9.25 -3.69 -6.39
CA VAL A 97 -8.63 -2.52 -5.76
C VAL A 97 -8.34 -2.85 -4.30
N PRO A 98 -7.08 -2.73 -3.85
CA PRO A 98 -6.74 -2.94 -2.47
C PRO A 98 -7.44 -1.89 -1.58
N ALA A 99 -8.04 -2.32 -0.47
CA ALA A 99 -8.43 -1.38 0.58
C ALA A 99 -7.16 -0.79 1.20
N LEU A 100 -7.12 0.54 1.34
CA LEU A 100 -5.98 1.31 1.87
C LEU A 100 -5.73 1.11 3.39
N ASP A 101 -6.35 0.12 4.03
CA ASP A 101 -6.18 -0.12 5.46
C ASP A 101 -4.91 -0.93 5.72
N GLU A 102 -3.94 -0.28 6.40
CA GLU A 102 -2.51 -0.59 6.31
C GLU A 102 -1.98 -1.53 7.40
N ASP A 103 -2.71 -1.84 8.49
CA ASP A 103 -2.06 -2.46 9.66
C ASP A 103 -2.15 -3.99 9.78
N SER A 104 -2.77 -4.69 8.82
CA SER A 104 -2.80 -6.16 8.84
C SER A 104 -1.73 -6.79 7.94
N SER A 105 -0.93 -7.69 8.52
CA SER A 105 0.01 -8.59 7.82
C SER A 105 -0.67 -9.57 6.86
N GLU A 106 -2.00 -9.63 6.92
CA GLU A 106 -2.86 -10.49 6.16
C GLU A 106 -3.96 -9.66 5.50
N LYS A 107 -4.11 -9.76 4.19
CA LYS A 107 -5.09 -9.01 3.41
C LYS A 107 -6.23 -9.93 2.97
N PHE A 108 -7.47 -9.45 3.07
CA PHE A 108 -8.68 -10.20 2.77
C PHE A 108 -9.62 -9.41 1.85
N TYR A 109 -10.11 -10.07 0.80
CA TYR A 109 -11.02 -9.50 -0.19
C TYR A 109 -12.14 -10.50 -0.49
N SER A 110 -13.35 -9.99 -0.68
CA SER A 110 -14.50 -10.79 -1.07
C SER A 110 -15.07 -10.25 -2.38
N LEU A 111 -15.16 -11.12 -3.39
CA LEU A 111 -15.63 -10.79 -4.72
C LEU A 111 -16.92 -11.55 -5.02
N THR A 112 -17.92 -10.86 -5.54
CA THR A 112 -19.08 -11.49 -6.17
C THR A 112 -18.72 -11.92 -7.59
N VAL A 113 -19.05 -13.16 -7.92
CA VAL A 113 -18.78 -13.79 -9.22
C VAL A 113 -20.11 -14.21 -9.82
N TRP A 114 -20.44 -13.64 -10.97
CA TRP A 114 -21.62 -14.02 -11.73
C TRP A 114 -21.24 -15.06 -12.78
N LEU A 115 -21.98 -16.17 -12.83
CA LEU A 115 -21.80 -17.21 -13.82
C LEU A 115 -22.78 -17.05 -14.98
N LYS A 116 -22.39 -17.56 -16.15
CA LYS A 116 -23.23 -17.53 -17.37
C LYS A 116 -24.51 -18.34 -17.24
N ASN A 117 -24.56 -19.32 -16.34
CA ASN A 117 -25.77 -20.08 -16.04
C ASN A 117 -26.75 -19.34 -15.09
N GLY A 118 -26.47 -18.08 -14.75
CA GLY A 118 -27.30 -17.25 -13.86
C GLY A 118 -27.00 -17.43 -12.37
N SER A 119 -26.14 -18.37 -11.98
CA SER A 119 -25.76 -18.56 -10.58
C SER A 119 -24.76 -17.51 -10.12
N VAL A 120 -24.70 -17.29 -8.80
CA VAL A 120 -23.76 -16.37 -8.16
C VAL A 120 -22.93 -17.13 -7.12
N ALA A 121 -21.64 -16.84 -7.08
CA ALA A 121 -20.72 -17.31 -6.05
C ALA A 121 -19.94 -16.14 -5.45
N ILE A 122 -19.40 -16.35 -4.26
CA ILE A 122 -18.46 -15.45 -3.60
C ILE A 122 -17.09 -16.09 -3.63
N ALA A 123 -16.10 -15.37 -4.14
CA ALA A 123 -14.69 -15.73 -4.08
C ALA A 123 -14.01 -14.90 -2.99
N ASN A 124 -13.53 -15.56 -1.94
CA ASN A 124 -12.78 -14.94 -0.86
C ASN A 124 -11.29 -15.14 -1.11
N ILE A 125 -10.56 -14.05 -1.30
CA ILE A 125 -9.13 -14.01 -1.56
C ILE A 125 -8.43 -13.56 -0.29
N LYS A 126 -7.47 -14.36 0.17
CA LYS A 126 -6.71 -14.11 1.38
C LYS A 126 -5.22 -14.29 1.08
N PHE A 127 -4.40 -13.30 1.37
CA PHE A 127 -2.95 -13.43 1.17
C PHE A 127 -2.12 -12.74 2.27
N SER A 128 -0.90 -13.22 2.44
CA SER A 128 0.10 -12.67 3.36
C SER A 128 1.51 -12.84 2.80
N GLY A 129 2.45 -12.04 3.32
CA GLY A 129 3.82 -11.98 2.82
C GLY A 129 3.98 -11.19 1.52
N THR A 130 5.21 -11.13 1.02
CA THR A 130 5.62 -10.35 -0.17
C THR A 130 5.36 -11.15 -1.45
N PRO A 131 4.52 -10.67 -2.39
CA PRO A 131 4.31 -11.32 -3.67
C PRO A 131 5.61 -11.59 -4.43
N THR A 132 5.69 -12.74 -5.10
CA THR A 132 6.90 -13.12 -5.87
C THR A 132 7.09 -12.31 -7.14
N ARG A 133 6.03 -11.69 -7.65
CA ARG A 133 6.05 -10.83 -8.83
C ARG A 133 6.06 -9.38 -8.39
N VAL A 134 7.16 -8.70 -8.66
CA VAL A 134 7.39 -7.32 -8.29
C VAL A 134 7.54 -6.46 -9.54
N ILE A 135 6.95 -5.26 -9.51
CA ILE A 135 7.13 -4.22 -10.53
C ILE A 135 7.71 -3.00 -9.85
N ASP A 136 8.96 -2.70 -10.14
CA ASP A 136 9.61 -1.49 -9.65
C ASP A 136 9.38 -0.34 -10.63
N MET A 137 8.78 0.74 -10.12
CA MET A 137 8.52 1.99 -10.82
C MET A 137 9.33 3.11 -10.19
N VAL A 138 9.70 4.09 -11.02
CA VAL A 138 10.35 5.31 -10.57
C VAL A 138 9.55 6.50 -11.04
N VAL A 139 9.25 7.43 -10.13
CA VAL A 139 8.57 8.70 -10.41
C VAL A 139 9.48 9.83 -9.96
N ASN A 140 9.71 10.82 -10.80
CA ASN A 140 10.58 11.95 -10.50
C ASN A 140 9.77 13.24 -10.46
N TYR A 141 9.97 14.02 -9.40
CA TYR A 141 9.39 15.34 -9.21
C TYR A 141 10.48 16.38 -9.00
N ASP A 142 10.28 17.57 -9.55
CA ASP A 142 11.02 18.78 -9.23
C ASP A 142 10.29 19.48 -8.08
N VAL A 143 11.05 19.90 -7.07
CA VAL A 143 10.52 20.59 -5.90
C VAL A 143 11.22 21.93 -5.77
N GLU A 144 10.45 22.99 -5.89
CA GLU A 144 10.90 24.36 -5.68
C GLU A 144 10.27 24.94 -4.42
N LYS A 145 11.05 25.71 -3.64
CA LYS A 145 10.51 26.46 -2.52
C LYS A 145 10.14 27.88 -2.96
N ASN A 146 8.87 28.25 -2.78
CA ASN A 146 8.37 29.60 -3.04
C ASN A 146 7.74 30.18 -1.75
N GLY A 147 8.54 30.92 -0.99
CA GLY A 147 8.13 31.45 0.32
C GLY A 147 7.83 30.34 1.33
N THR A 148 6.57 30.28 1.79
CA THR A 148 6.02 29.24 2.71
C THR A 148 5.35 28.08 1.97
N HIS A 149 5.57 27.95 0.66
CA HIS A 149 4.97 26.91 -0.17
C HIS A 149 6.05 26.08 -0.87
N TYR A 150 5.73 24.82 -1.16
CA TYR A 150 6.47 24.01 -2.13
C TYR A 150 5.66 23.94 -3.43
N VAL A 151 6.35 24.12 -4.56
CA VAL A 151 5.80 23.80 -5.87
C VAL A 151 6.38 22.47 -6.28
N VAL A 152 5.53 21.46 -6.42
CA VAL A 152 5.91 20.10 -6.81
C VAL A 152 5.50 19.89 -8.25
N ARG A 153 6.47 19.63 -9.13
CA ARG A 153 6.25 19.46 -10.57
C ARG A 153 6.67 18.07 -11.01
N PRO A 154 5.81 17.31 -11.70
CA PRO A 154 6.24 16.03 -12.27
C PRO A 154 7.29 16.26 -13.37
N ILE A 155 8.44 15.59 -13.26
CA ILE A 155 9.51 15.62 -14.28
C ILE A 155 9.33 14.45 -15.26
N GLY A 156 9.00 13.27 -14.74
CA GLY A 156 8.87 12.07 -15.54
C GLY A 156 8.74 10.81 -14.69
N TRP A 157 8.13 9.79 -15.26
CA TRP A 157 7.88 8.51 -14.59
C TRP A 157 8.17 7.34 -15.53
N SER A 158 8.49 6.20 -14.94
CA SER A 158 8.69 4.97 -15.71
C SER A 158 7.35 4.31 -16.03
N LEU A 159 7.02 4.18 -17.31
CA LEU A 159 5.97 3.27 -17.76
C LEU A 159 6.49 1.83 -17.66
N LYS A 160 5.82 0.98 -16.89
CA LYS A 160 6.16 -0.44 -16.76
C LYS A 160 5.08 -1.30 -17.40
N ARG A 161 5.47 -2.53 -17.76
CA ARG A 161 4.58 -3.51 -18.37
C ARG A 161 4.60 -4.78 -17.55
N ILE A 162 3.44 -5.38 -17.39
CA ILE A 162 3.30 -6.72 -16.85
C ILE A 162 2.62 -7.61 -17.86
N THR A 163 3.17 -8.81 -18.05
CA THR A 163 2.52 -9.84 -18.88
C THR A 163 2.02 -10.98 -17.99
N LEU A 164 0.71 -11.20 -18.03
CA LEU A 164 0.01 -12.26 -17.31
C LEU A 164 -0.96 -12.93 -18.26
N TRP A 165 -0.99 -14.28 -18.25
CA TRP A 165 -1.89 -15.07 -19.11
C TRP A 165 -1.83 -14.70 -20.61
N ASN A 166 -0.63 -14.36 -21.11
CA ASN A 166 -0.38 -13.86 -22.47
C ASN A 166 -1.04 -12.52 -22.81
N GLU A 167 -1.47 -11.76 -21.82
CA GLU A 167 -1.97 -10.39 -21.96
C GLU A 167 -0.99 -9.41 -21.31
N THR A 168 -0.79 -8.26 -21.94
CA THR A 168 0.10 -7.21 -21.42
C THR A 168 -0.72 -6.04 -20.90
N PHE A 169 -0.42 -5.64 -19.67
CA PHE A 169 -1.00 -4.48 -18.99
C PHE A 169 0.10 -3.46 -18.73
N ASN A 170 -0.23 -2.18 -18.86
CA ASN A 170 0.67 -1.10 -18.49
C ASN A 170 0.44 -0.75 -17.03
N VAL A 171 1.52 -0.49 -16.29
CA VAL A 171 1.46 0.15 -14.98
C VAL A 171 2.03 1.54 -15.14
N THR A 172 1.21 2.55 -14.81
CA THR A 172 1.49 3.96 -15.02
C THR A 172 1.18 4.76 -13.76
N VAL A 173 1.68 5.99 -13.74
CA VAL A 173 1.30 6.98 -12.75
C VAL A 173 0.60 8.11 -13.48
N GLU A 174 -0.59 8.47 -13.05
CA GLU A 174 -1.26 9.70 -13.44
C GLU A 174 -0.71 10.82 -12.56
N LEU A 175 -0.08 11.80 -13.19
CA LEU A 175 0.54 12.93 -12.51
C LEU A 175 -0.34 14.18 -12.71
N PRO A 176 -0.94 14.75 -11.66
CA PRO A 176 -1.67 16.00 -11.75
C PRO A 176 -0.75 17.15 -12.18
N GLU A 177 -1.36 18.25 -12.64
CA GLU A 177 -0.68 19.53 -12.88
C GLU A 177 0.13 19.97 -11.64
N PRO A 178 1.16 20.82 -11.80
CA PRO A 178 1.96 21.32 -10.68
C PRO A 178 1.12 21.72 -9.46
N ILE A 179 1.38 21.05 -8.34
CA ILE A 179 0.63 21.29 -7.11
C ILE A 179 1.42 22.25 -6.23
N GLN A 180 0.72 23.24 -5.66
CA GLN A 180 1.24 24.06 -4.58
C GLN A 180 0.86 23.45 -3.24
N VAL A 181 1.86 23.09 -2.45
CA VAL A 181 1.70 22.59 -1.08
C VAL A 181 1.90 23.76 -0.13
N ALA A 182 0.83 24.18 0.54
CA ALA A 182 0.86 25.27 1.52
C ALA A 182 1.41 24.82 2.88
N ASN A 183 1.97 25.77 3.64
CA ASN A 183 2.56 25.57 4.97
C ASN A 183 3.82 24.68 5.00
N ALA A 184 4.68 24.83 3.99
CA ALA A 184 6.01 24.25 3.93
C ALA A 184 6.91 24.81 5.06
N PRO A 185 7.33 24.00 6.05
CA PRO A 185 8.10 24.53 7.17
C PRO A 185 9.59 24.79 6.80
N SER A 186 10.23 25.72 7.51
CA SER A 186 11.59 26.24 7.20
C SER A 186 12.72 25.24 7.48
N VAL A 187 13.44 24.83 6.44
CA VAL A 187 14.56 23.87 6.44
C VAL A 187 15.89 24.49 6.94
N LYS A 188 16.72 23.70 7.63
CA LYS A 188 18.12 24.04 7.99
C LYS A 188 19.11 23.21 7.17
N PHE A 189 20.22 23.79 6.71
CA PHE A 189 21.31 23.06 6.04
C PHE A 189 22.40 22.68 7.06
N LYS A 190 22.79 21.40 7.17
CA LYS A 190 23.81 20.89 8.10
C LYS A 190 24.51 19.66 7.53
N ASN A 191 25.86 19.64 7.52
CA ASN A 191 26.67 18.52 7.04
C ASN A 191 26.30 18.06 5.61
N ASP A 192 26.25 19.01 4.67
CA ASP A 192 25.86 18.78 3.26
C ASP A 192 24.49 18.13 3.05
N THR A 193 23.69 18.10 4.11
CA THR A 193 22.35 17.53 4.12
C THR A 193 21.39 18.60 4.59
N TYR A 194 20.32 18.82 3.85
CA TYR A 194 19.26 19.68 4.34
C TYR A 194 18.40 18.90 5.35
N VAL A 195 18.10 19.49 6.51
CA VAL A 195 17.27 18.94 7.60
C VAL A 195 15.88 19.62 7.58
N LEU A 196 14.81 18.85 7.41
CA LEU A 196 13.41 19.34 7.31
C LEU A 196 12.75 19.47 8.70
N PRO A 197 11.67 20.26 8.84
CA PRO A 197 10.79 20.26 10.02
C PRO A 197 9.49 19.39 9.85
N GLU A 198 9.12 18.48 10.79
CA GLU A 198 7.73 18.14 11.25
C GLU A 198 6.81 19.36 11.16
N VAL A 199 5.89 19.33 10.22
CA VAL A 199 4.56 19.85 10.51
C VAL A 199 3.58 19.07 9.65
N CYS A 200 2.90 18.05 10.19
CA CYS A 200 1.73 17.40 9.55
C CYS A 200 0.89 16.54 10.51
N LYS A 201 1.16 16.57 11.83
CA LYS A 201 0.36 15.89 12.86
C LYS A 201 -0.40 16.93 13.69
N THR A 202 -1.72 16.96 13.58
CA THR A 202 -2.57 17.72 14.52
C THR A 202 -3.19 16.74 15.49
N THR A 203 -2.90 16.91 16.78
CA THR A 203 -3.60 16.17 17.83
C THR A 203 -4.66 17.07 18.45
N SER A 204 -5.92 16.62 18.42
CA SER A 204 -7.03 17.28 19.11
C SER A 204 -7.72 16.26 20.00
N GLY A 205 -7.53 16.37 21.32
CA GLY A 205 -7.93 15.34 22.27
C GLY A 205 -7.10 14.07 22.11
N GLY A 206 -7.75 12.92 21.91
CA GLY A 206 -7.10 11.60 21.72
C GLY A 206 -6.84 11.22 20.25
N VAL A 207 -7.10 12.11 19.29
CA VAL A 207 -7.00 11.81 17.85
C VAL A 207 -5.81 12.56 17.25
N THR A 208 -4.91 11.83 16.59
CA THR A 208 -3.80 12.39 15.79
C THR A 208 -4.14 12.27 14.30
N VAL A 209 -4.20 13.40 13.61
CA VAL A 209 -4.45 13.47 12.16
C VAL A 209 -3.13 13.67 11.43
N ILE A 210 -2.80 12.78 10.48
CA ILE A 210 -1.64 12.92 9.59
C ILE A 210 -2.13 13.45 8.24
N TYR A 211 -1.66 14.63 7.84
CA TYR A 211 -2.02 15.23 6.55
C TYR A 211 -1.03 14.82 5.45
N ARG A 212 -1.37 13.85 4.60
CA ARG A 212 -0.59 13.51 3.39
C ARG A 212 -1.18 14.20 2.15
N TYR A 213 -0.34 14.81 1.32
CA TYR A 213 -0.78 15.38 0.04
C TYR A 213 -0.57 14.38 -1.08
N SER A 214 -1.65 13.95 -1.73
CA SER A 214 -1.57 13.11 -2.93
C SER A 214 -1.01 13.94 -4.08
N ILE A 215 0.06 13.46 -4.71
CA ILE A 215 0.75 14.12 -5.83
C ILE A 215 0.80 13.27 -7.09
N GLY A 216 0.22 12.08 -7.06
CA GLY A 216 0.02 11.21 -8.21
C GLY A 216 -0.83 10.00 -7.85
N GLU A 217 -1.39 9.36 -8.86
CA GLU A 217 -2.20 8.14 -8.71
C GLU A 217 -1.58 7.01 -9.53
N ILE A 218 -1.58 5.79 -9.00
CA ILE A 218 -0.97 4.61 -9.64
C ILE A 218 -2.08 3.78 -10.25
N HIS A 219 -1.91 3.42 -11.51
CA HIS A 219 -2.93 2.76 -12.31
C HIS A 219 -2.39 1.54 -13.03
N VAL A 220 -3.22 0.51 -13.14
CA VAL A 220 -3.02 -0.60 -14.08
C VAL A 220 -4.00 -0.42 -15.23
N VAL A 221 -3.46 -0.30 -16.44
CA VAL A 221 -4.21 -0.01 -17.66
C VAL A 221 -4.16 -1.23 -18.57
N GLY A 222 -5.33 -1.75 -18.89
CA GLY A 222 -5.55 -2.81 -19.88
C GLY A 222 -6.29 -2.30 -21.11
N PRO A 223 -6.48 -3.17 -22.12
CA PRO A 223 -7.12 -2.79 -23.37
C PRO A 223 -8.60 -2.40 -23.23
N MET A 224 -9.26 -2.74 -22.12
CA MET A 224 -10.69 -2.48 -21.90
C MET A 224 -10.98 -1.61 -20.68
N GLY A 225 -9.95 -1.18 -19.94
CA GLY A 225 -10.18 -0.37 -18.75
C GLY A 225 -8.89 0.06 -18.04
N ASP A 226 -9.12 0.97 -17.10
CA ASP A 226 -8.12 1.57 -16.23
C ASP A 226 -8.60 1.37 -14.78
N ALA A 227 -7.70 0.96 -13.89
CA ALA A 227 -8.01 0.73 -12.50
C ALA A 227 -6.93 1.30 -11.57
N PHE A 228 -7.39 2.08 -10.59
CA PHE A 228 -6.61 2.67 -9.52
C PHE A 228 -6.05 1.61 -8.56
N VAL A 229 -4.79 1.76 -8.16
CA VAL A 229 -4.10 0.88 -7.21
C VAL A 229 -3.70 1.63 -5.93
N GLY A 230 -3.23 2.86 -6.06
CA GLY A 230 -2.61 3.57 -4.95
C GLY A 230 -2.29 5.02 -5.28
N LYS A 231 -1.82 5.77 -4.28
CA LYS A 231 -1.50 7.19 -4.39
C LYS A 231 -0.05 7.44 -4.04
N VAL A 232 0.65 8.18 -4.88
CA VAL A 232 1.96 8.74 -4.53
C VAL A 232 1.73 9.94 -3.62
N TYR A 233 2.37 9.96 -2.46
CA TYR A 233 2.23 11.04 -1.49
C TYR A 233 3.49 11.91 -1.44
N PHE A 234 3.29 13.22 -1.27
CA PHE A 234 4.35 14.10 -0.81
C PHE A 234 4.64 13.80 0.67
N PRO A 235 5.92 13.62 1.06
CA PRO A 235 6.29 13.21 2.41
C PRO A 235 5.88 14.22 3.48
N CYS A 236 5.59 13.66 4.66
CA CYS A 236 5.50 14.36 5.93
C CYS A 236 6.63 13.86 6.84
N GLU A 237 7.77 14.56 6.94
CA GLU A 237 8.87 14.12 7.84
C GLU A 237 8.79 14.75 9.25
N GLU A 238 9.57 14.19 10.19
CA GLU A 238 9.74 14.61 11.60
C GLU A 238 10.61 15.89 11.82
N ILE A 239 10.23 16.80 12.77
CA ILE A 239 11.01 17.88 13.44
C ILE A 239 11.51 17.13 14.68
N ALA A 240 12.76 16.72 14.67
CA ALA A 240 13.42 16.55 15.95
C ALA A 240 13.51 17.92 16.66
N GLY A 241 12.71 18.10 17.73
CA GLY A 241 12.95 19.09 18.79
C GLY A 241 11.93 20.22 18.95
N LYS A 242 10.93 20.00 19.81
CA LYS A 242 11.03 20.56 21.17
C LYS A 242 11.38 19.44 22.14
#